data_AF-A0A7C5QSD9-F1
#
_entry.id   AF-A0A7C5QSD9-F1
#
_cell.length_a   1.000
_cell.length_b   1.000
_cell.length_c   1.000
_cell.angle_alpha   90.00
_cell.angle_beta   90.00
_cell.angle_gamma   90.00
#
_symmetry.space_group_name_H-M   'P 1'
#
loop_
_entity.id
_entity.type
_entity.pdbx_description
1 polymer ?
#
loop_
_entity_poly.entity_id
_entity_poly.type
_entity_poly.pdbx_seq_one_letter_code
_entity_poly.pdbx_strand_id
1 'polypeptide(L)'
;MGVTKTITEQLAKIVQRPKNAKDRARAALLLLDWTGCAFAGTREKVGQITKDLFTGTGGACLCIGTQNSDMLGAALHNGMLGNILEMDDVDKRAVLHAAPSIMPAALAATQQYNRSPRAFLEAIISGYETTIRI
;
A
#
# COMPACT_ATOMS: atom_id res chain seq x y z
N MET A 1 -32.72 -1.29 23.69
CA MET A 1 -31.78 -0.29 23.14
C MET A 1 -30.92 -1.00 22.12
N GLY A 2 -31.01 -0.65 20.83
CA GLY A 2 -30.19 -1.26 19.80
C GLY A 2 -28.74 -0.83 19.97
N VAL A 3 -27.80 -1.78 20.02
CA VAL A 3 -26.37 -1.46 20.07
C VAL A 3 -25.99 -0.78 18.76
N THR A 4 -25.62 0.50 18.82
CA THR A 4 -25.06 1.21 17.67
C THR A 4 -23.73 0.55 17.32
N LYS A 5 -23.63 0.02 16.09
CA LYS A 5 -22.39 -0.61 15.61
C LYS A 5 -21.26 0.41 15.57
N THR A 6 -20.10 0.03 16.06
CA THR A 6 -18.87 0.82 16.01
C THR A 6 -18.40 1.00 14.55
N ILE A 7 -17.59 2.03 14.30
CA ILE A 7 -16.98 2.27 12.98
C ILE A 7 -16.17 1.04 12.55
N THR A 8 -15.42 0.43 13.47
CA THR A 8 -14.64 -0.79 13.21
C THR A 8 -15.52 -1.96 12.77
N GLU A 9 -16.68 -2.18 13.39
CA GLU A 9 -17.62 -3.23 12.99
C GLU A 9 -18.25 -2.97 11.62
N GLN A 10 -18.50 -1.69 11.29
CA GLN A 10 -19.01 -1.30 9.98
C GLN A 10 -17.96 -1.53 8.89
N LEU A 11 -16.72 -1.09 9.11
CA LEU A 11 -15.60 -1.29 8.19
C LEU A 11 -15.30 -2.78 8.00
N ALA A 12 -15.26 -3.57 9.08
CA ALA A 12 -15.05 -5.02 9.02
C ALA A 12 -16.04 -5.71 8.07
N LYS A 13 -17.32 -5.31 8.11
CA LYS A 13 -18.34 -5.85 7.19
C LYS A 13 -18.09 -5.46 5.75
N ILE A 14 -17.65 -4.24 5.49
CA ILE A 14 -17.37 -3.75 4.14
C ILE A 14 -16.16 -4.49 3.56
N VAL A 15 -15.05 -4.57 4.31
CA VAL A 15 -13.83 -5.24 3.84
C VAL A 15 -13.98 -6.74 3.76
N GLN A 16 -14.97 -7.37 4.38
CA GLN A 16 -15.27 -8.80 4.22
C GLN A 16 -16.14 -9.11 3.00
N ARG A 17 -16.67 -8.10 2.29
CA ARG A 17 -17.46 -8.34 1.08
C ARG A 17 -16.63 -9.09 0.02
N PRO A 18 -17.26 -9.97 -0.78
CA PRO A 18 -16.59 -10.65 -1.87
C PRO A 18 -16.03 -9.64 -2.88
N LYS A 19 -14.75 -9.77 -3.21
CA LYS A 19 -14.10 -8.96 -4.25
C LYS A 19 -14.35 -9.63 -5.59
N ASN A 20 -14.88 -8.88 -6.55
CA ASN A 20 -15.14 -9.40 -7.89
C ASN A 20 -13.91 -9.19 -8.81
N ALA A 21 -14.00 -9.65 -10.06
CA ALA A 21 -12.91 -9.55 -11.02
C ALA A 21 -12.60 -8.09 -11.43
N LYS A 22 -13.61 -7.22 -11.50
CA LYS A 22 -13.44 -5.80 -11.82
C LYS A 22 -12.69 -5.08 -10.72
N ASP A 23 -12.99 -5.38 -9.45
CA ASP A 23 -12.28 -4.79 -8.30
C ASP A 23 -10.79 -5.12 -8.36
N ARG A 24 -10.45 -6.39 -8.62
CA ARG A 24 -9.06 -6.84 -8.78
C ARG A 24 -8.37 -6.21 -10.00
N ALA A 25 -9.08 -6.08 -11.12
CA ALA A 25 -8.53 -5.40 -12.30
C ALA A 25 -8.23 -3.93 -12.02
N ARG A 26 -9.11 -3.24 -11.29
CA ARG A 26 -8.88 -1.84 -10.88
C ARG A 26 -7.70 -1.73 -9.91
N ALA A 27 -7.61 -2.60 -8.91
CA ALA A 27 -6.49 -2.64 -7.98
C ALA A 27 -5.16 -2.88 -8.69
N ALA A 28 -5.12 -3.75 -9.71
CA ALA A 28 -3.92 -3.98 -10.51
C ALA A 28 -3.46 -2.74 -11.29
N LEU A 29 -4.41 -1.94 -11.82
CA LEU A 29 -4.08 -0.67 -12.49
C LEU A 29 -3.52 0.37 -11.52
N LEU A 30 -4.11 0.50 -10.32
CA LEU A 30 -3.61 1.40 -9.28
C LEU A 30 -2.22 0.96 -8.78
N LEU A 31 -2.00 -0.35 -8.66
CA LEU A 31 -0.70 -0.91 -8.32
C LEU A 31 0.35 -0.55 -9.39
N LEU A 32 0.01 -0.68 -10.68
CA LEU A 32 0.90 -0.31 -11.77
C LEU A 32 1.27 1.18 -11.73
N ASP A 33 0.27 2.03 -11.51
CA ASP A 33 0.42 3.49 -11.41
C ASP A 33 1.35 3.89 -10.26
N TRP A 34 1.07 3.41 -9.03
CA TRP A 34 1.92 3.63 -7.87
C TRP A 34 3.34 3.08 -8.06
N THR A 35 3.47 1.91 -8.70
CA THR A 35 4.79 1.33 -8.99
C THR A 35 5.61 2.26 -9.88
N GLY A 36 4.99 2.85 -10.91
CA GLY A 36 5.62 3.85 -11.76
C GLY A 36 6.09 5.07 -10.97
N CYS A 37 5.23 5.59 -10.09
CA CYS A 37 5.56 6.71 -9.19
C CYS A 37 6.74 6.37 -8.26
N ALA A 38 6.71 5.21 -7.62
CA ALA A 38 7.76 4.76 -6.72
C ALA A 38 9.11 4.59 -7.45
N PHE A 39 9.11 4.01 -8.64
CA PHE A 39 10.33 3.91 -9.47
C PHE A 39 10.86 5.29 -9.87
N ALA A 40 10.00 6.22 -10.27
CA ALA A 40 10.41 7.58 -10.58
C ALA A 40 10.98 8.29 -9.33
N GLY A 41 10.35 8.09 -8.16
CA GLY A 41 10.81 8.59 -6.87
C GLY A 41 12.21 8.11 -6.50
N THR A 42 12.65 6.92 -6.96
CA THR A 42 14.04 6.46 -6.74
C THR A 42 15.08 7.33 -7.41
N ARG A 43 14.72 8.18 -8.38
CA ARG A 43 15.64 9.07 -9.10
C ARG A 43 15.77 10.44 -8.46
N GLU A 44 14.84 10.78 -7.56
CA GLU A 44 14.86 12.05 -6.85
C GLU A 44 15.89 12.07 -5.73
N LYS A 45 16.42 13.27 -5.43
CA LYS A 45 17.41 13.45 -4.36
C LYS A 45 16.92 12.90 -3.02
N VAL A 46 15.65 13.13 -2.69
CA VAL A 46 15.02 12.61 -1.47
C VAL A 46 14.98 11.08 -1.48
N GLY A 47 14.63 10.45 -2.61
CA GLY A 47 14.59 9.00 -2.73
C GLY A 47 15.97 8.33 -2.67
N GLN A 48 17.04 9.04 -3.05
CA GLN A 48 18.40 8.56 -2.82
C GLN A 48 18.78 8.57 -1.34
N ILE A 49 18.36 9.59 -0.59
CA ILE A 49 18.65 9.71 0.84
C ILE A 49 17.98 8.59 1.64
N THR A 50 16.78 8.14 1.23
CA THR A 50 16.05 7.12 1.97
C THR A 50 16.63 5.71 1.83
N LYS A 51 17.48 5.45 0.83
CA LYS A 51 18.05 4.11 0.55
C LYS A 51 18.80 3.51 1.73
N ASP A 52 19.48 4.36 2.50
CA ASP A 52 20.38 3.94 3.57
C ASP A 52 19.68 3.93 4.94
N LEU A 53 18.43 4.41 5.04
CA LEU A 53 17.70 4.48 6.31
C LEU A 53 17.39 3.10 6.90
N PHE A 54 17.23 2.09 6.04
CA PHE A 54 16.79 0.75 6.43
C PHE A 54 17.77 -0.35 6.02
N THR A 55 18.99 0.00 5.64
CA THR A 55 20.03 -0.99 5.37
C THR A 55 20.43 -1.71 6.67
N GLY A 56 20.56 -3.03 6.62
CA GLY A 56 21.07 -3.83 7.75
C GLY A 56 20.02 -4.26 8.79
N THR A 57 18.75 -3.90 8.61
CA THR A 57 17.63 -4.45 9.41
C THR A 57 17.41 -5.95 9.12
N GLY A 58 17.79 -6.40 7.91
CA GLY A 58 17.59 -7.76 7.42
C GLY A 58 16.13 -8.07 7.14
N GLY A 59 15.84 -9.10 6.33
CA GLY A 59 14.47 -9.50 6.02
C GLY A 59 14.27 -9.80 4.53
N ALA A 60 13.07 -10.29 4.20
CA ALA A 60 12.74 -10.75 2.86
C ALA A 60 11.82 -9.79 2.09
N CYS A 61 11.42 -8.66 2.69
CA CYS A 61 10.50 -7.72 2.06
C CYS A 61 11.24 -6.79 1.10
N LEU A 62 10.66 -6.59 -0.07
CA LEU A 62 11.27 -5.83 -1.17
C LEU A 62 11.35 -4.35 -0.82
N CYS A 63 12.54 -3.76 -0.96
CA CYS A 63 12.74 -2.31 -0.99
C CYS A 63 13.10 -1.90 -2.42
N ILE A 64 12.31 -1.01 -3.04
CA ILE A 64 12.53 -0.60 -4.42
C ILE A 64 13.86 0.14 -4.52
N GLY A 65 14.76 -0.36 -5.37
CA GLY A 65 16.04 0.28 -5.69
C GLY A 65 17.13 0.18 -4.61
N THR A 66 16.96 -0.67 -3.60
CA THR A 66 17.98 -0.94 -2.55
C THR A 66 17.84 -2.38 -2.02
N GLN A 67 18.60 -2.74 -0.97
CA GLN A 67 18.54 -4.06 -0.34
C GLN A 67 17.19 -4.27 0.37
N ASN A 68 16.73 -5.53 0.37
CA ASN A 68 15.53 -5.93 1.11
C ASN A 68 15.67 -5.65 2.62
N SER A 69 14.53 -5.42 3.26
CA SER A 69 14.41 -5.09 4.69
C SER A 69 13.38 -5.99 5.35
N ASP A 70 13.20 -5.79 6.66
CA ASP A 70 12.05 -6.25 7.40
C ASP A 70 10.76 -5.60 6.88
N MET A 71 9.61 -6.12 7.35
CA MET A 71 8.30 -5.69 6.87
C MET A 71 8.06 -4.18 7.07
N LEU A 72 8.49 -3.61 8.19
CA LEU A 72 8.27 -2.20 8.51
C LEU A 72 9.18 -1.28 7.68
N GLY A 73 10.47 -1.59 7.58
CA GLY A 73 11.41 -0.80 6.77
C GLY A 73 11.05 -0.83 5.29
N ALA A 74 10.66 -1.98 4.75
CA ALA A 74 10.22 -2.09 3.36
C ALA A 74 8.94 -1.29 3.09
N ALA A 75 7.96 -1.34 4.01
CA ALA A 75 6.73 -0.57 3.86
C ALA A 75 7.01 0.95 3.89
N LEU A 76 7.84 1.40 4.83
CA LEU A 76 8.15 2.82 4.99
C LEU A 76 8.98 3.37 3.82
N HIS A 77 10.04 2.66 3.41
CA HIS A 77 10.87 3.04 2.26
C HIS A 77 10.06 3.16 0.97
N ASN A 78 9.28 2.11 0.64
CA ASN A 78 8.49 2.12 -0.60
C ASN A 78 7.35 3.15 -0.56
N GLY A 79 6.76 3.40 0.62
CA GLY A 79 5.74 4.44 0.78
C GLY A 79 6.28 5.84 0.56
N MET A 80 7.46 6.14 1.12
CA MET A 80 8.17 7.39 0.83
C MET A 80 8.39 7.56 -0.67
N LEU A 81 8.97 6.55 -1.34
CA LEU A 81 9.24 6.61 -2.78
C LEU A 81 7.99 6.88 -3.61
N GLY A 82 6.89 6.20 -3.30
CA GLY A 82 5.62 6.33 -4.02
C GLY A 82 4.98 7.71 -3.92
N ASN A 83 5.30 8.49 -2.89
CA ASN A 83 4.70 9.81 -2.64
C ASN A 83 5.59 10.99 -3.06
N ILE A 84 6.90 10.81 -3.23
CA ILE A 84 7.86 11.92 -3.44
C ILE A 84 7.45 12.90 -4.53
N LEU A 85 6.89 12.39 -5.64
CA LEU A 85 6.54 13.18 -6.82
C LEU A 85 5.10 13.70 -6.79
N GLU A 86 4.27 13.28 -5.83
CA GLU A 86 2.84 13.64 -5.74
C GLU A 86 2.08 13.34 -7.05
N MET A 87 2.49 12.27 -7.75
CA MET A 87 1.92 11.82 -9.03
C MET A 87 1.07 10.55 -8.91
N ASP A 88 0.95 10.02 -7.69
CA ASP A 88 0.13 8.86 -7.37
C ASP A 88 -1.36 9.21 -7.35
N ASP A 89 -2.18 8.26 -6.90
CA ASP A 89 -3.63 8.38 -7.01
C ASP A 89 -4.24 9.35 -5.99
N VAL A 90 -5.32 10.02 -6.40
CA VAL A 90 -6.09 10.92 -5.54
C VAL A 90 -7.54 10.50 -5.50
N ASP A 91 -8.07 10.22 -4.31
CA ASP A 91 -9.50 10.23 -4.11
C ASP A 91 -9.96 11.65 -3.77
N LYS A 92 -10.62 12.30 -4.73
CA LYS A 92 -11.07 13.69 -4.61
C LYS A 92 -12.18 13.90 -3.57
N ARG A 93 -12.91 12.85 -3.21
CA ARG A 93 -14.00 12.94 -2.21
C ARG A 93 -13.43 12.87 -0.80
N ALA A 94 -12.46 12.00 -0.59
CA ALA A 94 -11.73 11.88 0.67
C ALA A 94 -10.58 12.89 0.82
N VAL A 95 -10.20 13.56 -0.28
CA VAL A 95 -9.12 14.57 -0.33
C VAL A 95 -7.79 13.98 0.17
N LEU A 96 -7.44 12.79 -0.32
CA LEU A 96 -6.23 12.07 0.10
C LEU A 96 -5.58 11.26 -1.02
N HIS A 97 -4.30 10.98 -0.80
CA HIS A 97 -3.46 10.05 -1.55
C HIS A 97 -3.40 8.70 -0.82
N ALA A 98 -4.01 7.67 -1.40
CA ALA A 98 -4.23 6.40 -0.68
C ALA A 98 -3.16 5.36 -1.02
N ALA A 99 -2.73 5.27 -2.28
CA ALA A 99 -1.76 4.28 -2.73
C ALA A 99 -0.44 4.30 -1.94
N PRO A 100 0.18 5.45 -1.64
CA PRO A 100 1.50 5.48 -0.99
C PRO A 100 1.51 4.89 0.42
N SER A 101 0.34 4.78 1.06
CA SER A 101 0.20 4.09 2.34
C SER A 101 -0.21 2.61 2.15
N ILE A 102 -1.18 2.34 1.27
CA ILE A 102 -1.78 1.01 1.13
C ILE A 102 -0.87 0.04 0.37
N MET A 103 -0.32 0.45 -0.77
CA MET A 103 0.47 -0.40 -1.65
C MET A 103 1.71 -0.99 -0.96
N PRO A 104 2.58 -0.19 -0.31
CA PRO A 104 3.79 -0.74 0.30
C PRO A 104 3.47 -1.58 1.53
N ALA A 105 2.46 -1.22 2.33
CA ALA A 105 2.03 -2.00 3.49
C ALA A 105 1.48 -3.37 3.06
N ALA A 106 0.62 -3.40 2.04
CA ALA A 106 0.07 -4.63 1.51
C ALA A 106 1.16 -5.52 0.87
N LEU A 107 2.12 -4.92 0.16
CA LEU A 107 3.24 -5.64 -0.45
C LEU A 107 4.13 -6.30 0.61
N ALA A 108 4.58 -5.51 1.59
CA ALA A 108 5.44 -5.99 2.66
C ALA A 108 4.75 -7.08 3.49
N ALA A 109 3.47 -6.90 3.87
CA ALA A 109 2.72 -7.91 4.60
C ALA A 109 2.54 -9.20 3.77
N THR A 110 2.24 -9.09 2.48
CA THR A 110 2.09 -10.26 1.60
C THR A 110 3.40 -11.04 1.52
N GLN A 111 4.54 -10.37 1.37
CA GLN A 111 5.86 -11.00 1.32
C GLN A 111 6.23 -11.64 2.66
N GLN A 112 6.08 -10.90 3.76
CA GLN A 112 6.37 -11.39 5.12
C GLN A 112 5.61 -12.67 5.46
N TYR A 113 4.33 -12.76 5.07
CA TYR A 113 3.48 -13.90 5.37
C TYR A 113 3.34 -14.89 4.21
N ASN A 114 4.20 -14.79 3.18
CA ASN A 114 4.21 -15.64 2.00
C ASN A 114 2.82 -15.87 1.39
N ARG A 115 2.07 -14.78 1.19
CA ARG A 115 0.70 -14.80 0.67
C ARG A 115 0.69 -14.75 -0.86
N SER A 116 -0.41 -15.23 -1.45
CA SER A 116 -0.54 -15.27 -2.90
C SER A 116 -0.70 -13.87 -3.51
N PRO A 117 -0.37 -13.68 -4.79
CA PRO A 117 -0.63 -12.41 -5.50
C PRO A 117 -2.12 -12.01 -5.50
N ARG A 118 -3.02 -13.00 -5.46
CA ARG A 118 -4.46 -12.73 -5.31
C ARG A 118 -4.78 -12.11 -3.94
N ALA A 119 -4.19 -12.65 -2.86
CA ALA A 119 -4.36 -12.10 -1.53
C ALA A 119 -3.79 -10.68 -1.43
N PHE A 120 -2.69 -10.39 -2.14
CA PHE A 120 -2.14 -9.04 -2.24
C PHE A 120 -3.14 -8.05 -2.87
N LEU A 121 -3.73 -8.37 -4.02
CA LEU A 121 -4.75 -7.52 -4.64
C LEU A 121 -5.98 -7.34 -3.75
N GLU A 122 -6.40 -8.38 -3.04
CA GLU A 122 -7.54 -8.30 -2.10
C GLU A 122 -7.21 -7.45 -0.85
N ALA A 123 -5.96 -7.46 -0.38
CA ALA A 123 -5.48 -6.56 0.67
C ALA A 123 -5.47 -5.10 0.20
N ILE A 124 -5.02 -4.82 -1.03
CA ILE A 124 -5.08 -3.47 -1.63
C ILE A 124 -6.52 -2.96 -1.64
N ILE A 125 -7.47 -3.73 -2.18
CA ILE A 125 -8.89 -3.35 -2.24
C ILE A 125 -9.44 -3.06 -0.83
N SER A 126 -9.09 -3.89 0.15
CA SER A 126 -9.55 -3.72 1.53
C SER A 126 -8.95 -2.48 2.18
N GLY A 127 -7.69 -2.15 1.87
CA GLY A 127 -7.04 -0.91 2.28
C GLY A 127 -7.78 0.31 1.74
N TYR A 128 -8.08 0.33 0.44
CA TYR A 128 -8.81 1.45 -0.19
C TYR A 128 -10.20 1.66 0.41
N GLU A 129 -10.98 0.58 0.56
CA GLU A 129 -12.30 0.66 1.18
C GLU A 129 -12.23 1.13 2.64
N THR A 130 -11.13 0.86 3.34
CA THR A 130 -10.93 1.33 4.72
C THR A 130 -10.57 2.81 4.73
N THR A 131 -9.51 3.19 4.01
CA THR A 131 -8.97 4.56 4.03
C THR A 131 -9.94 5.60 3.50
N ILE A 132 -10.70 5.29 2.44
CA ILE A 132 -11.63 6.26 1.83
C ILE A 132 -12.89 6.48 2.69
N ARG A 133 -13.20 5.58 3.62
CA ARG A 133 -14.46 5.59 4.38
C ARG A 133 -14.36 6.11 5.80
N ILE A 134 -13.14 6.42 6.25
CA ILE A 134 -12.86 7.08 7.52
C ILE A 134 -12.69 8.57 7.22
#